data_AF-Q8KN31-F1
#
_entry.id   AF-Q8KN31-F1
#
_cell.length_a   1.000
_cell.length_b   1.000
_cell.length_c   1.000
_cell.angle_alpha   90.00
_cell.angle_beta   90.00
_cell.angle_gamma   90.00
#
_symmetry.space_group_name_H-M   'P 1'
#
loop_
_entity.id
_entity.type
_entity.pdbx_description
1 polymer ?
#
loop_
_entity_poly.entity_id
_entity_poly.type
_entity_poly.pdbx_seq_one_letter_code
_entity_poly.pdbx_strand_id
1 'polypeptide(L)'
;MDALRTAIEEQWRDAKLHGVSERTRFSDPGAVAHALRDLGDDLERPHDRQALLLRAKAIDDGYDNEILKTLAGLQEEVTLVAGQLATWYGKQTGGLPSAFGCQLNKARQRDVEQAMALVDQVPAYLKSLHTHLRLGDVPAFAATDLFFMAGEGNLHPKHIAYFLPEDEGVKHSPFKKTYYFANTHAAMVECLAAPLARQFLSTGTDYNVTSEPLRRIPTLGVLSHELGHFIYRQETTYSPLNRANRWTSVVLQEVAADVFGILVLAQVWAPALQIPLEQVLEYYLGECLRYVNRGLGLFPDCDGMYLQLSYFVQLGALTLQHGGDQPVKLLVDHGALLAGLRSLARVLADALLAGNPEAAVAFYQFYGPARLQPLQPLVTALGNSPAQSIEYVQEPVRVPTDCDATCAQARL
;
A
#
# COMPACT_ATOMS: atom_id res chain seq x y z
N MET A 1 -18.40 0.11 -19.41
CA MET A 1 -16.94 0.20 -19.18
C MET A 1 -16.36 1.37 -19.96
N ASP A 2 -16.46 1.39 -21.29
CA ASP A 2 -15.88 2.49 -22.11
C ASP A 2 -16.48 3.87 -21.84
N ALA A 3 -17.79 3.97 -21.66
CA ALA A 3 -18.44 5.25 -21.33
C ALA A 3 -17.98 5.83 -19.97
N LEU A 4 -17.72 4.97 -18.99
CA LEU A 4 -17.22 5.39 -17.67
C LEU A 4 -15.76 5.84 -17.77
N ARG A 5 -14.94 5.11 -18.54
CA ARG A 5 -13.55 5.48 -18.80
C ARG A 5 -13.44 6.82 -19.52
N THR A 6 -14.25 7.04 -20.56
CA THR A 6 -14.28 8.32 -21.29
C THR A 6 -14.73 9.46 -20.38
N ALA A 7 -15.76 9.25 -19.55
CA ALA A 7 -16.23 10.27 -18.60
C ALA A 7 -15.15 10.62 -17.56
N ILE A 8 -14.40 9.63 -17.08
CA ILE A 8 -13.25 9.85 -16.19
C ILE A 8 -12.17 10.64 -16.94
N GLU A 9 -11.78 10.24 -18.14
CA GLU A 9 -10.74 10.94 -18.92
C GLU A 9 -11.13 12.39 -19.26
N GLU A 10 -12.40 12.66 -19.55
CA GLU A 10 -12.93 14.02 -19.81
C GLU A 10 -12.95 14.88 -18.55
N GLN A 11 -13.45 14.35 -17.43
CA GLN A 11 -13.44 15.05 -16.13
C GLN A 11 -12.00 15.38 -15.69
N TRP A 12 -11.05 14.50 -16.00
CA TRP A 12 -9.62 14.72 -15.76
C TRP A 12 -9.01 15.80 -16.65
N ARG A 13 -9.40 15.84 -17.92
CA ARG A 13 -8.95 16.88 -18.86
C ARG A 13 -9.46 18.25 -18.40
N ASP A 14 -10.71 18.30 -17.95
CA ASP A 14 -11.35 19.52 -17.46
C ASP A 14 -10.73 20.03 -16.15
N ALA A 15 -10.55 19.16 -15.15
CA ALA A 15 -9.93 19.52 -13.87
C ALA A 15 -8.47 20.01 -14.02
N LYS A 16 -7.73 19.54 -15.03
CA LYS A 16 -6.38 20.03 -15.36
C LYS A 16 -6.37 21.40 -16.04
N LEU A 17 -7.36 21.66 -16.90
CA LEU A 17 -7.44 22.90 -17.68
C LEU A 17 -8.04 24.05 -16.87
N HIS A 18 -9.00 23.76 -15.99
CA HIS A 18 -9.80 24.77 -15.31
C HIS A 18 -9.63 24.79 -13.79
N GLY A 19 -8.88 23.84 -13.21
CA GLY A 19 -8.81 23.65 -11.77
C GLY A 19 -10.09 23.02 -11.20
N VAL A 20 -10.06 22.61 -9.93
CA VAL A 20 -11.23 22.07 -9.22
C VAL A 20 -12.01 23.24 -8.62
N SER A 21 -13.34 23.28 -8.75
CA SER A 21 -14.17 24.37 -8.18
C SER A 21 -13.99 24.47 -6.65
N GLU A 22 -14.07 25.69 -6.11
CA GLU A 22 -13.84 26.10 -4.71
C GLU A 22 -14.40 25.18 -3.60
N ARG A 23 -15.40 24.35 -3.88
CA ARG A 23 -16.10 23.50 -2.89
C ARG A 23 -15.27 22.41 -2.20
N THR A 24 -14.01 22.18 -2.59
CA THR A 24 -13.18 21.03 -2.13
C THR A 24 -11.88 21.40 -1.45
N ARG A 25 -11.44 22.67 -1.54
CA ARG A 25 -10.34 23.17 -0.71
C ARG A 25 -10.89 23.51 0.67
N PHE A 26 -10.06 23.36 1.71
CA PHE A 26 -10.40 23.96 3.00
C PHE A 26 -10.70 25.43 2.74
N SER A 27 -11.87 25.91 3.17
CA SER A 27 -12.22 27.32 3.07
C SER A 27 -11.24 28.19 3.86
N ASP A 28 -10.53 27.60 4.82
CA ASP A 28 -9.51 28.24 5.65
C ASP A 28 -8.38 27.25 6.04
N PRO A 29 -7.29 27.16 5.25
CA PRO A 29 -6.10 26.39 5.62
C PRO A 29 -5.45 26.89 6.92
N GLY A 30 -5.60 28.17 7.25
CA GLY A 30 -5.05 28.78 8.46
C GLY A 30 -5.68 28.22 9.73
N ALA A 31 -6.97 27.86 9.70
CA ALA A 31 -7.63 27.17 10.81
C ALA A 31 -7.01 25.79 11.10
N VAL A 32 -6.60 25.05 10.07
CA VAL A 32 -5.92 23.75 10.23
C VAL A 32 -4.53 23.96 10.82
N ALA A 33 -3.75 24.91 10.28
CA ALA A 33 -2.43 25.23 10.79
C ALA A 33 -2.47 25.72 12.25
N HIS A 34 -3.47 26.52 12.61
CA HIS A 34 -3.68 26.97 13.99
C HIS A 34 -4.03 25.81 14.92
N ALA A 35 -4.98 24.96 14.54
CA ALA A 35 -5.34 23.79 15.33
C ALA A 35 -4.15 22.84 15.55
N LEU A 36 -3.31 22.63 14.52
CA LEU A 36 -2.07 21.87 14.69
C LEU A 36 -1.15 22.55 15.70
N ARG A 37 -0.90 23.86 15.59
CA ARG A 37 -0.04 24.59 16.55
C ARG A 37 -0.54 24.47 17.99
N ASP A 38 -1.83 24.61 18.21
CA ASP A 38 -2.43 24.51 19.55
C ASP A 38 -2.20 23.12 20.16
N LEU A 39 -2.35 22.05 19.37
CA LEU A 39 -2.02 20.68 19.78
C LEU A 39 -0.54 20.47 20.06
N GLY A 40 0.34 21.31 19.51
CA GLY A 40 1.77 21.24 19.73
C GLY A 40 2.16 21.41 21.20
N ASP A 41 1.37 22.17 21.96
CA ASP A 41 1.61 22.41 23.39
C ASP A 41 1.38 21.15 24.25
N ASP A 42 0.49 20.27 23.81
CA ASP A 42 0.16 19.01 24.47
C ASP A 42 1.15 17.87 24.17
N LEU A 43 2.03 18.04 23.16
CA LEU A 43 3.03 17.03 22.80
C LEU A 43 4.30 17.17 23.65
N GLU A 44 4.54 16.19 24.52
CA GLU A 44 5.72 16.17 25.42
C GLU A 44 7.05 15.95 24.67
N ARG A 45 7.03 15.12 23.61
CA ARG A 45 8.26 14.77 22.88
C ARG A 45 8.67 15.88 21.91
N PRO A 46 9.94 16.34 21.95
CA PRO A 46 10.41 17.39 21.04
C PRO A 46 10.26 17.05 19.55
N HIS A 47 10.48 15.79 19.16
CA HIS A 47 10.35 15.37 17.76
C HIS A 47 8.90 15.44 17.26
N ASP A 48 7.95 14.97 18.07
CA ASP A 48 6.52 14.96 17.76
C ASP A 48 6.02 16.41 17.59
N ARG A 49 6.36 17.26 18.58
CA ARG A 49 6.07 18.70 18.54
C ARG A 49 6.69 19.39 17.33
N GLN A 50 7.96 19.14 17.06
CA GLN A 50 8.66 19.72 15.92
C GLN A 50 8.02 19.31 14.59
N ALA A 51 7.67 18.03 14.43
CA ALA A 51 7.07 17.53 13.21
C ALA A 51 5.69 18.17 12.95
N LEU A 52 4.88 18.30 14.00
CA LEU A 52 3.58 18.96 13.93
C LEU A 52 3.71 20.45 13.60
N LEU A 53 4.67 21.18 14.21
CA LEU A 53 4.89 22.60 13.92
C LEU A 53 5.40 22.83 12.49
N LEU A 54 6.25 21.93 11.99
CA LEU A 54 6.74 21.97 10.60
C LEU A 54 5.61 21.72 9.59
N ARG A 55 4.68 20.80 9.88
CA ARG A 55 3.48 20.60 9.04
C ARG A 55 2.57 21.80 9.06
N ALA A 56 2.30 22.37 10.25
CA ALA A 56 1.52 23.60 10.36
C ALA A 56 2.15 24.75 9.57
N LYS A 57 3.48 24.90 9.65
CA LYS A 57 4.22 25.87 8.82
C LYS A 57 4.07 25.58 7.33
N ALA A 58 4.16 24.31 6.92
CA ALA A 58 4.04 23.93 5.51
C ALA A 58 2.63 24.16 4.95
N ILE A 59 1.59 24.10 5.78
CA ILE A 59 0.22 24.46 5.37
C ILE A 59 0.13 25.97 5.06
N ASP A 60 0.76 26.81 5.87
CA ASP A 60 0.73 28.27 5.68
C ASP A 60 1.66 28.74 4.55
N ASP A 61 2.89 28.24 4.52
CA ASP A 61 3.98 28.78 3.68
C ASP A 61 4.33 27.87 2.50
N GLY A 62 3.83 26.64 2.47
CA GLY A 62 4.28 25.58 1.57
C GLY A 62 5.51 24.80 2.07
N TYR A 63 5.80 23.69 1.40
CA TYR A 63 6.96 22.85 1.70
C TYR A 63 8.24 23.37 1.03
N ASP A 64 9.33 23.42 1.79
CA ASP A 64 10.69 23.58 1.28
C ASP A 64 11.56 22.33 1.57
N ASN A 65 12.73 22.24 0.95
CA ASN A 65 13.61 21.08 1.09
C ASN A 65 14.10 20.85 2.53
N GLU A 66 14.28 21.90 3.34
CA GLU A 66 14.74 21.75 4.72
C GLU A 66 13.62 21.21 5.61
N ILE A 67 12.39 21.69 5.44
CA ILE A 67 11.19 21.14 6.10
C ILE A 67 11.05 19.66 5.75
N LEU A 68 11.10 19.32 4.45
CA LEU A 68 10.91 17.95 3.96
C LEU A 68 11.99 17.00 4.48
N LYS A 69 13.25 17.41 4.41
CA LYS A 69 14.38 16.64 4.94
C LYS A 69 14.26 16.44 6.44
N THR A 70 13.87 17.48 7.17
CA THR A 70 13.69 17.40 8.62
C THR A 70 12.57 16.44 8.97
N LEU A 71 11.38 16.60 8.37
CA LEU A 71 10.23 15.71 8.59
C LEU A 71 10.55 14.24 8.31
N ALA A 72 11.26 13.96 7.21
CA ALA A 72 11.66 12.59 6.88
C ALA A 72 12.63 11.97 7.91
N GLY A 73 13.44 12.80 8.58
CA GLY A 73 14.41 12.35 9.58
C GLY A 73 13.89 12.29 11.02
N LEU A 74 12.76 12.91 11.33
CA LEU A 74 12.21 12.94 12.69
C LEU A 74 11.71 11.56 13.14
N GLN A 75 12.05 11.21 14.38
CA GLN A 75 11.60 9.99 15.06
C GLN A 75 10.43 10.32 15.98
N GLU A 76 9.23 10.34 15.39
CA GLU A 76 7.97 10.64 16.06
C GLU A 76 7.43 9.42 16.83
N GLU A 77 6.95 9.61 18.05
CA GLU A 77 6.12 8.61 18.75
C GLU A 77 4.64 8.83 18.47
N VAL A 78 4.19 10.08 18.42
CA VAL A 78 2.86 10.47 17.95
C VAL A 78 3.00 11.31 16.69
N THR A 79 2.28 10.93 15.63
CA THR A 79 2.22 11.67 14.38
C THR A 79 0.80 12.17 14.16
N LEU A 80 0.67 13.46 13.88
CA LEU A 80 -0.59 14.10 13.52
C LEU A 80 -0.42 14.77 12.15
N VAL A 81 -1.34 14.46 11.23
CA VAL A 81 -1.35 15.00 9.87
C VAL A 81 -2.76 15.47 9.58
N ALA A 82 -2.89 16.70 9.07
CA ALA A 82 -4.16 17.26 8.67
C ALA A 82 -3.94 18.19 7.48
N GLY A 83 -4.85 18.16 6.51
CA GLY A 83 -4.77 19.03 5.35
C GLY A 83 -5.41 18.40 4.13
N GLN A 84 -4.92 18.80 2.96
CA GLN A 84 -5.35 18.22 1.69
C GLN A 84 -4.47 17.02 1.38
N LEU A 85 -5.00 15.82 1.58
CA LEU A 85 -4.29 14.58 1.27
C LEU A 85 -4.90 13.95 0.03
N ALA A 86 -4.06 13.52 -0.90
CA ALA A 86 -4.48 12.90 -2.14
C ALA A 86 -4.17 11.41 -2.05
N THR A 87 -5.17 10.56 -1.95
CA THR A 87 -4.95 9.22 -1.38
C THR A 87 -5.45 8.05 -2.26
N TRP A 88 -6.12 8.33 -3.39
CA TRP A 88 -6.68 7.29 -4.29
C TRP A 88 -6.46 7.50 -5.78
N TYR A 89 -6.55 6.41 -6.56
CA TYR A 89 -6.67 6.48 -8.01
C TYR A 89 -7.98 7.16 -8.43
N GLY A 90 -7.89 8.25 -9.19
CA GLY A 90 -9.00 9.18 -9.43
C GLY A 90 -8.77 10.59 -8.86
N LYS A 91 -7.66 10.83 -8.14
CA LYS A 91 -7.30 12.08 -7.42
C LYS A 91 -7.94 13.34 -8.02
N GLN A 92 -8.76 14.01 -7.20
CA GLN A 92 -8.98 15.44 -7.38
C GLN A 92 -7.62 16.14 -7.35
N THR A 93 -7.38 17.00 -8.35
CA THR A 93 -6.15 17.78 -8.41
C THR A 93 -6.14 18.75 -7.24
N GLY A 94 -5.34 18.45 -6.22
CA GLY A 94 -5.22 19.27 -5.01
C GLY A 94 -5.47 18.56 -3.69
N GLY A 95 -5.77 17.24 -3.69
CA GLY A 95 -6.08 16.49 -2.47
C GLY A 95 -7.53 16.67 -2.02
N LEU A 96 -7.92 15.94 -0.98
CA LEU A 96 -9.19 16.09 -0.28
C LEU A 96 -8.92 16.35 1.21
N PRO A 97 -9.82 17.07 1.91
CA PRO A 97 -9.71 17.27 3.35
C PRO A 97 -9.63 15.94 4.10
N SER A 98 -8.48 15.68 4.71
CA SER A 98 -8.23 14.47 5.51
C SER A 98 -7.37 14.82 6.71
N ALA A 99 -7.59 14.11 7.81
CA ALA A 99 -6.74 14.18 8.98
C ALA A 99 -6.57 12.80 9.60
N PHE A 100 -5.39 12.51 10.11
CA PHE A 100 -5.14 11.29 10.86
C PHE A 100 -4.18 11.53 12.01
N GLY A 101 -4.33 10.68 13.04
CA GLY A 101 -3.43 10.58 14.17
C GLY A 101 -3.03 9.14 14.36
N CYS A 102 -1.73 8.90 14.46
CA CYS A 102 -1.18 7.56 14.71
C CYS A 102 -0.04 7.59 15.72
N GLN A 103 0.16 6.46 16.39
CA GLN A 103 1.22 6.26 17.38
C GLN A 103 2.18 5.18 16.90
N LEU A 104 3.49 5.35 17.16
CA LEU A 104 4.50 4.37 16.79
C LEU A 104 4.22 2.99 17.42
N ASN A 105 4.05 1.98 16.56
CA ASN A 105 3.96 0.60 17.00
C ASN A 105 5.37 0.05 17.20
N LYS A 106 5.88 0.11 18.43
CA LYS A 106 7.25 -0.28 18.79
C LYS A 106 7.60 -1.74 18.44
N ALA A 107 6.62 -2.65 18.38
CA ALA A 107 6.88 -4.02 17.98
C ALA A 107 7.11 -4.12 16.47
N ARG A 108 6.23 -3.51 15.68
CA ARG A 108 6.33 -3.50 14.22
C ARG A 108 7.47 -2.63 13.70
N GLN A 109 7.80 -1.53 14.39
CA GLN A 109 8.96 -0.72 14.05
C GLN A 109 10.27 -1.50 14.24
N ARG A 110 10.38 -2.33 15.29
CA ARG A 110 11.54 -3.23 15.44
C ARG A 110 11.67 -4.24 14.30
N ASP A 111 10.55 -4.75 13.77
CA ASP A 111 10.57 -5.62 12.60
C ASP A 111 11.09 -4.88 11.36
N VAL A 112 10.67 -3.62 11.16
CA VAL A 112 11.17 -2.73 10.10
C VAL A 112 12.69 -2.50 10.25
N GLU A 113 13.16 -2.16 11.44
CA GLU A 113 14.59 -1.94 11.72
C GLU A 113 15.43 -3.19 11.44
N GLN A 114 14.94 -4.37 11.86
CA GLN A 114 15.62 -5.65 11.59
C GLN A 114 15.68 -5.98 10.10
N ALA A 115 14.61 -5.72 9.34
CA ALA A 115 14.60 -5.92 7.90
C ALA A 115 15.52 -4.92 7.17
N MET A 116 15.50 -3.65 7.56
CA MET A 116 16.34 -2.62 6.97
C MET A 116 17.82 -2.79 7.30
N ALA A 117 18.18 -3.41 8.43
CA ALA A 117 19.55 -3.83 8.72
C ALA A 117 20.10 -4.87 7.70
N LEU A 118 19.23 -5.50 6.92
CA LEU A 118 19.57 -6.48 5.88
C LEU A 118 19.50 -5.88 4.46
N VAL A 119 19.21 -4.58 4.30
CA VAL A 119 18.96 -3.95 2.99
C VAL A 119 20.15 -4.09 2.04
N ASP A 120 21.39 -4.10 2.55
CA ASP A 120 22.61 -4.25 1.76
C ASP A 120 22.73 -5.62 1.07
N GLN A 121 21.94 -6.62 1.49
CA GLN A 121 21.88 -7.93 0.85
C GLN A 121 20.99 -7.93 -0.41
N VAL A 122 20.06 -6.98 -0.50
CA VAL A 122 19.06 -6.90 -1.58
C VAL A 122 19.72 -6.72 -2.95
N PRO A 123 20.72 -5.83 -3.17
CA PRO A 123 21.35 -5.68 -4.48
C PRO A 123 21.96 -6.97 -5.04
N ALA A 124 22.54 -7.82 -4.18
CA ALA A 124 23.09 -9.11 -4.61
C ALA A 124 21.98 -10.06 -5.06
N TYR A 125 20.88 -10.12 -4.32
CA TYR A 125 19.71 -10.90 -4.68
C TYR A 125 19.07 -10.41 -6.00
N LEU A 126 18.89 -9.10 -6.18
CA LEU A 126 18.35 -8.53 -7.42
C LEU A 126 19.20 -8.89 -8.64
N LYS A 127 20.54 -8.85 -8.52
CA LYS A 127 21.46 -9.27 -9.60
C LYS A 127 21.32 -10.75 -9.96
N SER A 128 20.93 -11.59 -9.00
CA SER A 128 20.64 -13.02 -9.24
C SER A 128 19.35 -13.24 -10.01
N LEU A 129 18.39 -12.32 -9.92
CA LEU A 129 17.15 -12.33 -10.72
C LEU A 129 17.43 -11.82 -12.13
N HIS A 130 18.04 -10.64 -12.24
CA HIS A 130 18.39 -10.00 -13.49
C HIS A 130 19.57 -9.02 -13.29
N THR A 131 20.64 -9.17 -14.08
CA THR A 131 21.95 -8.51 -13.86
C THR A 131 21.92 -6.98 -13.87
N HIS A 132 20.92 -6.37 -14.49
CA HIS A 132 20.76 -4.91 -14.59
C HIS A 132 19.89 -4.30 -13.49
N LEU A 133 19.28 -5.09 -12.62
CA LEU A 133 18.47 -4.55 -11.53
C LEU A 133 19.34 -3.88 -10.47
N ARG A 134 18.86 -2.74 -9.97
CA ARG A 134 19.47 -1.92 -8.93
C ARG A 134 18.40 -1.54 -7.92
N LEU A 135 18.84 -1.26 -6.70
CA LEU A 135 18.02 -0.68 -5.65
C LEU A 135 18.40 0.80 -5.53
N GLY A 136 17.40 1.69 -5.49
CA GLY A 136 17.56 3.10 -5.19
C GLY A 136 17.44 3.39 -3.70
N ASP A 137 17.38 4.68 -3.36
CA ASP A 137 17.23 5.09 -1.96
C ASP A 137 15.83 4.76 -1.46
N VAL A 138 15.74 3.88 -0.46
CA VAL A 138 14.47 3.48 0.16
C VAL A 138 14.01 4.59 1.12
N PRO A 139 12.72 4.99 1.08
CA PRO A 139 12.21 6.06 1.92
C PRO A 139 12.19 5.66 3.39
N ALA A 140 12.09 6.65 4.28
CA ALA A 140 11.88 6.38 5.70
C ALA A 140 10.53 5.68 5.90
N PHE A 141 10.43 4.80 6.89
CA PHE A 141 9.23 4.02 7.15
C PHE A 141 8.92 4.00 8.65
N ALA A 142 7.69 4.37 9.00
CA ALA A 142 7.17 4.33 10.36
C ALA A 142 5.98 3.36 10.43
N ALA A 143 6.15 2.27 11.18
CA ALA A 143 5.06 1.37 11.52
C ALA A 143 4.31 1.91 12.74
N THR A 144 3.04 2.22 12.56
CA THR A 144 2.20 2.94 13.53
C THR A 144 0.86 2.26 13.73
N ASP A 145 0.19 2.53 14.85
CA ASP A 145 -1.21 2.21 15.06
C ASP A 145 -2.04 3.48 14.91
N LEU A 146 -3.05 3.42 14.04
CA LEU A 146 -3.98 4.51 13.79
C LEU A 146 -4.97 4.62 14.96
N PHE A 147 -5.08 5.80 15.57
CA PHE A 147 -6.07 6.05 16.63
C PHE A 147 -7.11 7.09 16.23
N PHE A 148 -6.86 7.88 15.18
CA PHE A 148 -7.77 8.91 14.69
C PHE A 148 -7.72 9.02 13.16
N MET A 149 -8.88 9.18 12.53
CA MET A 149 -9.05 9.40 11.09
C MET A 149 -10.31 10.24 10.80
N ALA A 150 -10.19 11.29 10.01
CA ALA A 150 -11.29 12.16 9.65
C ALA A 150 -11.23 12.60 8.18
N GLY A 151 -12.35 13.14 7.70
CA GLY A 151 -12.47 13.60 6.32
C GLY A 151 -12.54 12.43 5.34
N GLU A 152 -11.94 12.62 4.16
CA GLU A 152 -11.94 11.62 3.10
C GLU A 152 -11.25 10.33 3.51
N GLY A 153 -10.18 10.41 4.31
CA GLY A 153 -9.45 9.24 4.76
C GLY A 153 -10.27 8.28 5.63
N ASN A 154 -11.43 8.71 6.16
CA ASN A 154 -12.38 7.88 6.89
C ASN A 154 -13.44 7.21 5.98
N LEU A 155 -13.41 7.47 4.67
CA LEU A 155 -14.32 6.84 3.72
C LEU A 155 -13.82 5.48 3.26
N HIS A 156 -14.52 4.88 2.31
CA HIS A 156 -14.10 3.66 1.63
C HIS A 156 -13.45 4.00 0.30
N PRO A 157 -12.40 3.29 -0.10
CA PRO A 157 -11.71 2.23 0.63
C PRO A 157 -10.90 2.77 1.83
N LYS A 158 -10.46 1.88 2.72
CA LYS A 158 -9.67 2.27 3.90
C LYS A 158 -8.18 2.28 3.55
N HIS A 159 -7.43 3.24 4.10
CA HIS A 159 -5.99 3.38 3.91
C HIS A 159 -5.20 2.50 4.88
N ILE A 160 -4.19 1.81 4.38
CA ILE A 160 -3.21 1.10 5.23
C ILE A 160 -1.90 1.88 5.39
N ALA A 161 -1.68 2.90 4.57
CA ALA A 161 -0.51 3.76 4.65
C ALA A 161 -0.76 5.12 3.98
N TYR A 162 0.10 6.09 4.29
CA TYR A 162 0.25 7.37 3.60
C TYR A 162 1.71 7.61 3.24
N PHE A 163 1.96 8.13 2.05
CA PHE A 163 3.29 8.37 1.46
C PHE A 163 3.57 9.87 1.45
N LEU A 164 4.22 10.39 2.50
CA LEU A 164 4.44 11.83 2.64
C LEU A 164 5.82 12.23 2.10
N PRO A 165 5.95 13.41 1.48
CA PRO A 165 4.93 14.46 1.28
C PRO A 165 4.14 14.31 -0.04
N GLU A 166 4.24 13.16 -0.73
CA GLU A 166 3.61 12.98 -2.04
C GLU A 166 2.09 13.09 -1.97
N ASP A 167 1.49 12.51 -0.93
CA ASP A 167 0.05 12.63 -0.67
C ASP A 167 -0.34 14.03 -0.21
N GLU A 168 0.60 14.85 0.29
CA GLU A 168 0.39 16.28 0.57
C GLU A 168 0.58 17.17 -0.68
N GLY A 169 0.77 16.55 -1.85
CA GLY A 169 0.86 17.23 -3.13
C GLY A 169 2.27 17.58 -3.58
N VAL A 170 3.30 17.31 -2.78
CA VAL A 170 4.71 17.55 -3.15
C VAL A 170 5.26 16.35 -3.91
N LYS A 171 5.07 16.37 -5.22
CA LYS A 171 5.53 15.30 -6.11
C LYS A 171 7.06 15.31 -6.24
N HIS A 172 7.65 14.13 -6.37
CA HIS A 172 9.09 13.94 -6.64
C HIS A 172 10.07 14.45 -5.56
N SER A 173 9.61 14.65 -4.31
CA SER A 173 10.53 14.90 -3.19
C SER A 173 11.52 13.74 -3.04
N PRO A 174 12.84 14.00 -2.87
CA PRO A 174 13.81 12.97 -2.50
C PRO A 174 13.72 12.58 -1.03
N PHE A 175 13.03 13.38 -0.21
CA PHE A 175 12.79 13.11 1.20
C PHE A 175 11.35 12.63 1.36
N LYS A 176 11.20 11.34 1.65
CA LYS A 176 9.90 10.67 1.77
C LYS A 176 9.85 9.86 3.05
N LYS A 177 8.67 9.82 3.67
CA LYS A 177 8.37 8.99 4.83
C LYS A 177 6.99 8.36 4.69
N THR A 178 6.95 7.04 4.81
CA THR A 178 5.72 6.25 4.77
C THR A 178 5.23 6.02 6.19
N TYR A 179 3.98 6.39 6.46
CA TYR A 179 3.29 6.09 7.72
C TYR A 179 2.35 4.92 7.48
N TYR A 180 2.70 3.75 7.98
CA TYR A 180 1.94 2.52 7.84
C TYR A 180 1.08 2.27 9.08
N PHE A 181 -0.18 1.89 8.89
CA PHE A 181 -1.16 1.66 9.95
C PHE A 181 -1.30 0.15 10.22
N ALA A 182 -0.47 -0.37 11.12
CA ALA A 182 -0.37 -1.78 11.45
C ALA A 182 -1.68 -2.38 11.96
N ASN A 183 -2.36 -1.72 12.91
CA ASN A 183 -3.67 -2.15 13.41
C ASN A 183 -4.75 -2.21 12.30
N THR A 184 -4.80 -1.20 11.44
CA THR A 184 -5.76 -1.11 10.34
C THR A 184 -5.53 -2.23 9.33
N HIS A 185 -4.27 -2.45 8.93
CA HIS A 185 -3.95 -3.50 7.98
C HIS A 185 -4.14 -4.89 8.58
N ALA A 186 -3.77 -5.10 9.86
CA ALA A 186 -4.02 -6.37 10.55
C ALA A 186 -5.51 -6.73 10.54
N ALA A 187 -6.40 -5.76 10.82
CA ALA A 187 -7.84 -5.97 10.73
C ALA A 187 -8.30 -6.31 9.31
N MET A 188 -7.74 -5.69 8.27
CA MET A 188 -8.04 -6.07 6.88
C MET A 188 -7.57 -7.48 6.54
N VAL A 189 -6.37 -7.87 6.97
CA VAL A 189 -5.84 -9.20 6.72
C VAL A 189 -6.70 -10.24 7.42
N GLU A 190 -7.05 -10.03 8.68
CA GLU A 190 -7.85 -10.96 9.47
C GLU A 190 -9.30 -11.07 8.97
N CYS A 191 -9.95 -9.93 8.71
CA CYS A 191 -11.38 -9.90 8.40
C CYS A 191 -11.69 -10.02 6.90
N LEU A 192 -10.74 -9.69 6.01
CA LEU A 192 -10.99 -9.63 4.57
C LEU A 192 -10.11 -10.61 3.77
N ALA A 193 -8.79 -10.55 3.92
CA ALA A 193 -7.89 -11.40 3.14
C ALA A 193 -7.97 -12.88 3.56
N ALA A 194 -7.96 -13.14 4.87
CA ALA A 194 -7.93 -14.50 5.41
C ALA A 194 -9.17 -15.33 5.12
N PRO A 195 -10.41 -14.80 5.18
CA PRO A 195 -11.59 -15.53 4.74
C PRO A 195 -11.53 -15.90 3.26
N LEU A 196 -11.07 -14.98 2.40
CA LEU A 196 -10.88 -15.24 0.97
C LEU A 196 -9.81 -16.31 0.74
N ALA A 197 -8.68 -16.24 1.45
CA ALA A 197 -7.63 -17.24 1.38
C ALA A 197 -8.13 -18.64 1.77
N ARG A 198 -8.85 -18.76 2.90
CA ARG A 198 -9.45 -20.03 3.36
C ARG A 198 -10.47 -20.60 2.37
N GLN A 199 -11.23 -19.72 1.71
CA GLN A 199 -12.25 -20.12 0.75
C GLN A 199 -11.63 -20.57 -0.58
N PHE A 200 -10.70 -19.78 -1.12
CA PHE A 200 -10.25 -19.90 -2.51
C PHE A 200 -8.86 -20.50 -2.67
N LEU A 201 -8.08 -20.71 -1.61
CA LEU A 201 -6.78 -21.37 -1.69
C LEU A 201 -6.85 -22.81 -1.18
N SER A 202 -5.97 -23.64 -1.74
CA SER A 202 -5.66 -24.99 -1.25
C SER A 202 -4.14 -25.11 -1.14
N THR A 203 -3.63 -24.87 0.06
CA THR A 203 -2.19 -24.79 0.37
C THR A 203 -1.69 -25.99 1.18
N GLY A 204 -2.58 -26.91 1.58
CA GLY A 204 -2.25 -28.06 2.43
C GLY A 204 -1.97 -27.70 3.90
N THR A 205 -2.12 -26.43 4.28
CA THR A 205 -1.84 -25.85 5.58
C THR A 205 -3.04 -25.05 6.10
N ASP A 206 -3.20 -24.96 7.42
CA ASP A 206 -4.19 -24.07 8.01
C ASP A 206 -3.66 -22.63 8.04
N TYR A 207 -4.35 -21.73 7.34
CA TYR A 207 -4.05 -20.29 7.32
C TYR A 207 -4.37 -19.67 8.70
N ASN A 208 -3.40 -19.70 9.62
CA ASN A 208 -3.57 -19.22 11.00
C ASN A 208 -3.11 -17.75 11.17
N VAL A 209 -4.05 -16.83 10.97
CA VAL A 209 -3.87 -15.37 11.12
C VAL A 209 -3.35 -14.91 12.48
N THR A 210 -3.51 -15.73 13.53
CA THR A 210 -3.08 -15.37 14.89
C THR A 210 -1.62 -15.74 15.18
N SER A 211 -0.96 -16.45 14.27
CA SER A 211 0.43 -16.86 14.43
C SER A 211 1.39 -15.66 14.43
N GLU A 212 2.48 -15.73 15.20
CA GLU A 212 3.46 -14.64 15.28
C GLU A 212 3.99 -14.20 13.91
N PRO A 213 4.37 -15.10 12.98
CA PRO A 213 4.89 -14.65 11.71
C PRO A 213 3.83 -13.92 10.88
N LEU A 214 2.56 -14.36 10.86
CA LEU A 214 1.47 -13.64 10.18
C LEU A 214 1.11 -12.29 10.82
N ARG A 215 1.51 -12.01 12.07
CA ARG A 215 1.44 -10.65 12.64
C ARG A 215 2.55 -9.71 12.17
N ARG A 216 3.69 -10.27 11.75
CA ARG A 216 4.88 -9.53 11.27
C ARG A 216 4.81 -9.28 9.76
N ILE A 217 4.37 -10.30 9.01
CA ILE A 217 4.35 -10.32 7.55
C ILE A 217 3.62 -9.10 6.94
N PRO A 218 2.45 -8.63 7.41
CA PRO A 218 1.78 -7.49 6.78
C PRO A 218 2.60 -6.20 6.80
N THR A 219 3.32 -5.94 7.90
CA THR A 219 4.20 -4.77 8.02
C THR A 219 5.39 -4.89 7.06
N LEU A 220 6.04 -6.06 7.07
CA LEU A 220 7.19 -6.33 6.21
C LEU A 220 6.79 -6.40 4.74
N GLY A 221 5.56 -6.82 4.45
CA GLY A 221 4.96 -6.87 3.12
C GLY A 221 4.86 -5.48 2.53
N VAL A 222 4.25 -4.53 3.26
CA VAL A 222 4.17 -3.13 2.84
C VAL A 222 5.56 -2.50 2.74
N LEU A 223 6.44 -2.71 3.72
CA LEU A 223 7.84 -2.23 3.64
C LEU A 223 8.57 -2.77 2.38
N SER A 224 8.37 -4.04 2.05
CA SER A 224 8.99 -4.66 0.89
C SER A 224 8.40 -4.16 -0.43
N HIS A 225 7.08 -3.93 -0.48
CA HIS A 225 6.40 -3.31 -1.61
C HIS A 225 6.94 -1.89 -1.84
N GLU A 226 7.06 -1.10 -0.78
CA GLU A 226 7.67 0.24 -0.83
C GLU A 226 9.08 0.18 -1.42
N LEU A 227 9.92 -0.73 -0.94
CA LEU A 227 11.25 -0.98 -1.51
C LEU A 227 11.17 -1.33 -3.00
N GLY A 228 10.16 -2.10 -3.40
CA GLY A 228 9.87 -2.50 -4.78
C GLY A 228 9.71 -1.32 -5.73
N HIS A 229 9.12 -0.20 -5.31
CA HIS A 229 9.04 1.02 -6.13
C HIS A 229 10.40 1.64 -6.47
N PHE A 230 11.43 1.35 -5.67
CA PHE A 230 12.79 1.85 -5.86
C PHE A 230 13.70 0.83 -6.54
N ILE A 231 13.15 -0.25 -7.08
CA ILE A 231 13.89 -1.19 -7.93
C ILE A 231 13.80 -0.75 -9.38
N TYR A 232 14.95 -0.56 -10.01
CA TYR A 232 15.04 0.02 -11.35
C TYR A 232 16.19 -0.62 -12.16
N ARG A 233 16.17 -0.34 -13.46
CA ARG A 233 17.31 -0.47 -14.38
C ARG A 233 17.77 0.93 -14.79
N GLN A 234 19.00 1.04 -15.26
CA GLN A 234 19.55 2.34 -15.70
C GLN A 234 18.66 3.03 -16.76
N GLU A 235 17.98 2.26 -17.60
CA GLU A 235 17.09 2.77 -18.66
C GLU A 235 15.64 3.01 -18.19
N THR A 236 15.31 2.72 -16.93
CA THR A 236 13.94 2.81 -16.42
C THR A 236 13.41 4.23 -16.53
N THR A 237 12.35 4.38 -17.34
CA THR A 237 11.58 5.61 -17.44
C THR A 237 10.12 5.30 -17.71
N TYR A 238 9.23 5.77 -16.83
CA TYR A 238 7.79 5.56 -16.99
C TYR A 238 7.13 6.64 -17.85
N SER A 239 7.80 7.75 -18.15
CA SER A 239 7.16 8.86 -18.90
C SER A 239 6.68 8.46 -20.30
N PRO A 240 7.44 7.70 -21.11
CA PRO A 240 6.96 7.23 -22.41
C PRO A 240 5.74 6.30 -22.28
N LEU A 241 5.77 5.36 -21.33
CA LEU A 241 4.64 4.45 -21.08
C LEU A 241 3.42 5.20 -20.56
N ASN A 242 3.58 6.16 -19.65
CA ASN A 242 2.50 6.98 -19.12
C ASN A 242 1.81 7.80 -20.23
N ARG A 243 2.58 8.33 -21.20
CA ARG A 243 2.01 9.02 -22.37
C ARG A 243 1.25 8.07 -23.30
N ALA A 244 1.76 6.85 -23.51
CA ALA A 244 1.12 5.88 -24.39
C ALA A 244 -0.15 5.26 -23.76
N ASN A 245 -0.05 4.86 -22.48
CA ASN A 245 -1.13 4.29 -21.71
C ASN A 245 -0.88 4.50 -20.21
N ARG A 246 -1.46 5.58 -19.66
CA ARG A 246 -1.34 5.95 -18.24
C ARG A 246 -1.81 4.84 -17.29
N TRP A 247 -2.94 4.20 -17.57
CA TRP A 247 -3.49 3.14 -16.72
C TRP A 247 -2.50 1.98 -16.62
N THR A 248 -2.04 1.47 -17.77
CA THR A 248 -1.02 0.41 -17.81
C THR A 248 0.27 0.82 -17.11
N SER A 249 0.71 2.07 -17.28
CA SER A 249 1.89 2.57 -16.58
C SER A 249 1.77 2.46 -15.07
N VAL A 250 0.62 2.83 -14.50
CA VAL A 250 0.41 2.80 -13.05
C VAL A 250 0.24 1.34 -12.60
N VAL A 251 -0.59 0.55 -13.26
CA VAL A 251 -0.77 -0.88 -12.92
C VAL A 251 0.55 -1.63 -12.88
N LEU A 252 1.38 -1.46 -13.90
CA LEU A 252 2.64 -2.21 -13.97
C LEU A 252 3.69 -1.73 -12.98
N GLN A 253 3.64 -0.47 -12.53
CA GLN A 253 4.46 0.01 -11.42
C GLN A 253 4.08 -0.69 -10.11
N GLU A 254 2.78 -0.86 -9.84
CA GLU A 254 2.28 -1.59 -8.66
C GLU A 254 2.65 -3.08 -8.74
N VAL A 255 2.45 -3.72 -9.90
CA VAL A 255 2.87 -5.12 -10.12
C VAL A 255 4.37 -5.29 -9.88
N ALA A 256 5.20 -4.35 -10.33
CA ALA A 256 6.63 -4.40 -10.08
C ALA A 256 6.96 -4.26 -8.59
N ALA A 257 6.33 -3.31 -7.90
CA ALA A 257 6.49 -3.10 -6.47
C ALA A 257 6.12 -4.36 -5.67
N ASP A 258 4.95 -4.95 -5.95
CA ASP A 258 4.49 -6.20 -5.34
C ASP A 258 5.45 -7.36 -5.58
N VAL A 259 5.81 -7.62 -6.84
CA VAL A 259 6.58 -8.81 -7.23
C VAL A 259 8.01 -8.72 -6.72
N PHE A 260 8.67 -7.58 -6.87
CA PHE A 260 10.02 -7.42 -6.32
C PHE A 260 10.00 -7.38 -4.80
N GLY A 261 9.02 -6.69 -4.20
CA GLY A 261 8.86 -6.61 -2.75
C GLY A 261 8.66 -7.98 -2.13
N ILE A 262 7.69 -8.76 -2.59
CA ILE A 262 7.41 -10.08 -2.02
C ILE A 262 8.59 -11.03 -2.19
N LEU A 263 9.36 -10.93 -3.29
CA LEU A 263 10.58 -11.71 -3.46
C LEU A 263 11.67 -11.31 -2.46
N VAL A 264 11.87 -10.01 -2.20
CA VAL A 264 12.80 -9.53 -1.16
C VAL A 264 12.37 -10.02 0.22
N LEU A 265 11.07 -9.90 0.55
CA LEU A 265 10.54 -10.43 1.81
C LEU A 265 10.77 -11.94 1.90
N ALA A 266 10.35 -12.70 0.89
CA ALA A 266 10.38 -14.17 0.90
C ALA A 266 11.80 -14.76 0.86
N GLN A 267 12.78 -14.08 0.27
CA GLN A 267 14.09 -14.66 -0.05
C GLN A 267 15.27 -13.98 0.64
N VAL A 268 15.10 -12.76 1.14
CA VAL A 268 16.16 -12.04 1.85
C VAL A 268 15.79 -11.91 3.32
N TRP A 269 14.63 -11.32 3.62
CA TRP A 269 14.26 -11.00 5.00
C TRP A 269 13.71 -12.20 5.76
N ALA A 270 12.77 -12.95 5.18
CA ALA A 270 12.09 -14.05 5.86
C ALA A 270 13.06 -15.13 6.39
N PRO A 271 14.08 -15.60 5.63
CA PRO A 271 15.06 -16.54 6.16
C PRO A 271 15.83 -16.00 7.37
N ALA A 272 16.28 -14.75 7.31
CA ALA A 272 17.05 -14.12 8.40
C ALA A 272 16.17 -13.83 9.64
N LEU A 273 14.90 -13.50 9.43
CA LEU A 273 13.91 -13.19 10.47
C LEU A 273 13.14 -14.42 10.96
N GLN A 274 13.50 -15.62 10.47
CA GLN A 274 12.87 -16.90 10.80
C GLN A 274 11.36 -16.93 10.52
N ILE A 275 10.94 -16.29 9.43
CA ILE A 275 9.56 -16.32 8.94
C ILE A 275 9.45 -17.45 7.91
N PRO A 276 8.50 -18.40 8.07
CA PRO A 276 8.29 -19.45 7.09
C PRO A 276 7.92 -18.88 5.71
N LEU A 277 8.57 -19.39 4.66
CA LEU A 277 8.34 -18.97 3.28
C LEU A 277 6.88 -19.16 2.87
N GLU A 278 6.29 -20.27 3.28
CA GLU A 278 4.92 -20.65 2.95
C GLU A 278 3.94 -19.60 3.44
N GLN A 279 4.13 -19.08 4.66
CA GLN A 279 3.26 -18.05 5.23
C GLN A 279 3.38 -16.71 4.50
N VAL A 280 4.57 -16.35 4.02
CA VAL A 280 4.77 -15.14 3.18
C VAL A 280 4.00 -15.25 1.88
N LEU A 281 4.09 -16.41 1.22
CA LEU A 281 3.43 -16.66 -0.07
C LEU A 281 1.90 -16.78 0.08
N GLU A 282 1.43 -17.38 1.17
CA GLU A 282 0.00 -17.47 1.48
C GLU A 282 -0.60 -16.09 1.79
N TYR A 283 0.10 -15.27 2.59
CA TYR A 283 -0.27 -13.88 2.81
C TYR A 283 -0.38 -13.12 1.49
N TYR A 284 0.62 -13.26 0.63
CA TYR A 284 0.63 -12.62 -0.69
C TYR A 284 -0.58 -13.02 -1.53
N LEU A 285 -0.90 -14.31 -1.64
CA LEU A 285 -2.08 -14.77 -2.37
C LEU A 285 -3.39 -14.29 -1.72
N GLY A 286 -3.47 -14.24 -0.39
CA GLY A 286 -4.62 -13.69 0.33
C GLY A 286 -4.87 -12.22 -0.02
N GLU A 287 -3.80 -11.42 -0.07
CA GLU A 287 -3.86 -10.03 -0.50
C GLU A 287 -4.24 -9.91 -1.99
N CYS A 288 -3.68 -10.74 -2.88
CA CYS A 288 -4.11 -10.77 -4.28
C CYS A 288 -5.63 -10.98 -4.40
N LEU A 289 -6.19 -11.94 -3.66
CA LEU A 289 -7.63 -12.21 -3.63
C LEU A 289 -8.42 -11.02 -3.08
N ARG A 290 -7.94 -10.37 -2.00
CA ARG A 290 -8.57 -9.18 -1.41
C ARG A 290 -8.66 -8.03 -2.41
N TYR A 291 -7.58 -7.75 -3.13
CA TYR A 291 -7.56 -6.70 -4.15
C TYR A 291 -8.42 -7.04 -5.37
N VAL A 292 -8.41 -8.29 -5.85
CA VAL A 292 -9.32 -8.70 -6.94
C VAL A 292 -10.78 -8.60 -6.52
N ASN A 293 -11.12 -8.96 -5.27
CA ASN A 293 -12.48 -8.85 -4.73
C ASN A 293 -12.97 -7.40 -4.61
N ARG A 294 -12.06 -6.42 -4.47
CA ARG A 294 -12.39 -4.99 -4.45
C ARG A 294 -12.87 -4.46 -5.80
N GLY A 295 -12.60 -5.16 -6.89
CA GLY A 295 -13.16 -4.91 -8.22
C GLY A 295 -12.13 -4.46 -9.26
N LEU A 296 -12.20 -5.10 -10.43
CA LEU A 296 -11.33 -4.84 -11.58
C LEU A 296 -11.73 -3.55 -12.31
N GLY A 297 -10.75 -2.85 -12.86
CA GLY A 297 -10.92 -1.58 -13.59
C GLY A 297 -11.18 -0.37 -12.69
N LEU A 298 -11.19 -0.53 -11.37
CA LEU A 298 -11.41 0.55 -10.41
C LEU A 298 -10.10 1.12 -9.86
N PHE A 299 -9.14 0.26 -9.54
CA PHE A 299 -7.85 0.65 -8.98
C PHE A 299 -6.71 -0.11 -9.68
N PRO A 300 -5.56 0.53 -9.92
CA PRO A 300 -4.40 -0.12 -10.52
C PRO A 300 -3.94 -1.36 -9.77
N ASP A 301 -3.95 -1.31 -8.44
CA ASP A 301 -3.59 -2.44 -7.56
C ASP A 301 -4.48 -3.65 -7.83
N CYS A 302 -5.78 -3.44 -8.06
CA CYS A 302 -6.74 -4.53 -8.31
C CYS A 302 -6.43 -5.23 -9.64
N ASP A 303 -6.18 -4.44 -10.69
CA ASP A 303 -5.80 -4.96 -12.00
C ASP A 303 -4.41 -5.61 -11.98
N GLY A 304 -3.50 -5.07 -11.17
CA GLY A 304 -2.17 -5.61 -10.96
C GLY A 304 -2.18 -6.97 -10.27
N MET A 305 -2.97 -7.11 -9.21
CA MET A 305 -3.13 -8.38 -8.50
C MET A 305 -3.82 -9.43 -9.37
N TYR A 306 -4.81 -9.03 -10.19
CA TYR A 306 -5.37 -9.92 -11.21
C TYR A 306 -4.31 -10.39 -12.20
N LEU A 307 -3.50 -9.46 -12.72
CA LEU A 307 -2.45 -9.76 -13.69
C LEU A 307 -1.46 -10.80 -13.13
N GLN A 308 -1.05 -10.64 -11.87
CA GLN A 308 -0.15 -11.56 -11.19
C GLN A 308 -0.75 -12.98 -11.10
N LEU A 309 -1.99 -13.11 -10.60
CA LEU A 309 -2.68 -14.40 -10.54
C LEU A 309 -2.87 -15.03 -11.93
N SER A 310 -3.23 -14.23 -12.93
CA SER A 310 -3.44 -14.66 -14.31
C SER A 310 -2.14 -15.18 -14.93
N TYR A 311 -1.02 -14.49 -14.68
CA TYR A 311 0.30 -14.93 -15.10
C TYR A 311 0.66 -16.29 -14.49
N PHE A 312 0.44 -16.48 -13.18
CA PHE A 312 0.78 -17.75 -12.52
C PHE A 312 -0.09 -18.92 -13.00
N VAL A 313 -1.39 -18.71 -13.23
CA VAL A 313 -2.27 -19.75 -13.77
C VAL A 313 -1.86 -20.14 -15.19
N GLN A 314 -1.58 -19.16 -16.05
CA GLN A 314 -1.17 -19.44 -17.43
C GLN A 314 0.21 -20.12 -17.52
N LEU A 315 1.10 -19.87 -16.56
CA LEU A 315 2.40 -20.54 -16.47
C LEU A 315 2.33 -21.93 -15.82
N GLY A 316 1.22 -22.28 -15.16
CA GLY A 316 1.08 -23.49 -14.35
C GLY A 316 1.74 -23.40 -12.97
N ALA A 317 2.10 -22.20 -12.51
CA ALA A 317 2.59 -21.94 -11.16
C ALA A 317 1.44 -21.94 -10.11
N LEU A 318 0.20 -21.71 -10.56
CA LEU A 318 -1.03 -21.96 -9.83
C LEU A 318 -1.96 -22.80 -10.71
N THR A 319 -2.78 -23.66 -10.11
CA THR A 319 -3.82 -24.39 -10.85
C THR A 319 -5.19 -23.96 -10.40
N LEU A 320 -6.00 -23.42 -11.32
CA LEU A 320 -7.40 -23.11 -11.03
C LEU A 320 -8.25 -24.38 -11.15
N GLN A 321 -8.69 -24.91 -10.02
CA GLN A 321 -9.68 -25.97 -9.95
C GLN A 321 -11.08 -25.38 -10.09
N HIS A 322 -11.80 -25.78 -11.15
CA HIS A 322 -13.18 -25.40 -11.40
C HIS A 322 -13.92 -26.49 -12.20
N GLY A 323 -15.23 -26.67 -11.98
CA GLY A 323 -16.07 -27.62 -12.71
C GLY A 323 -16.65 -28.75 -11.85
N GLY A 324 -17.82 -29.28 -12.25
CA GLY A 324 -18.62 -30.20 -11.43
C GLY A 324 -19.19 -29.52 -10.17
N ASP A 325 -19.46 -30.31 -9.12
CA ASP A 325 -19.93 -29.82 -7.81
C ASP A 325 -18.79 -29.29 -6.91
N GLN A 326 -17.57 -29.16 -7.44
CA GLN A 326 -16.40 -28.73 -6.67
C GLN A 326 -16.34 -27.19 -6.53
N PRO A 327 -16.00 -26.66 -5.34
CA PRO A 327 -15.81 -25.23 -5.17
C PRO A 327 -14.62 -24.73 -5.98
N VAL A 328 -14.70 -23.48 -6.46
CA VAL A 328 -13.59 -22.82 -7.16
C VAL A 328 -12.42 -22.63 -6.20
N LYS A 329 -11.25 -23.17 -6.54
CA LYS A 329 -10.02 -23.04 -5.74
C LYS A 329 -8.78 -22.86 -6.60
N LEU A 330 -7.79 -22.12 -6.09
CA LEU A 330 -6.42 -22.10 -6.57
C LEU A 330 -5.62 -23.13 -5.76
N LEU A 331 -5.10 -24.14 -6.44
CA LEU A 331 -4.17 -25.10 -5.87
C LEU A 331 -2.77 -24.47 -5.87
N VAL A 332 -2.15 -24.48 -4.70
CA VAL A 332 -0.87 -23.79 -4.46
C VAL A 332 0.22 -24.82 -4.22
N ASP A 333 1.22 -24.81 -5.11
CA ASP A 333 2.55 -25.36 -4.82
C ASP A 333 3.48 -24.18 -4.57
N HIS A 334 3.95 -24.03 -3.32
CA HIS A 334 4.75 -22.88 -2.93
C HIS A 334 6.08 -22.77 -3.70
N GLY A 335 6.66 -23.90 -4.12
CA GLY A 335 7.87 -23.94 -4.92
C GLY A 335 7.63 -23.43 -6.35
N ALA A 336 6.55 -23.88 -6.99
CA ALA A 336 6.12 -23.43 -8.30
C ALA A 336 5.71 -21.95 -8.29
N LEU A 337 5.01 -21.50 -7.25
CA LEU A 337 4.66 -20.09 -7.07
C LEU A 337 5.90 -19.21 -6.91
N LEU A 338 6.87 -19.60 -6.08
CA LEU A 338 8.12 -18.87 -5.93
C LEU A 338 8.90 -18.81 -7.25
N ALA A 339 8.91 -19.89 -8.03
CA ALA A 339 9.50 -19.90 -9.37
C ALA A 339 8.74 -18.98 -10.34
N GLY A 340 7.41 -18.95 -10.27
CA GLY A 340 6.54 -18.05 -11.02
C GLY A 340 6.80 -16.58 -10.71
N LEU A 341 6.95 -16.22 -9.43
CA LEU A 341 7.33 -14.86 -8.99
C LEU A 341 8.70 -14.45 -9.55
N ARG A 342 9.70 -15.33 -9.46
CA ARG A 342 11.04 -15.07 -10.04
C ARG A 342 10.97 -14.91 -11.56
N SER A 343 10.12 -15.69 -12.24
CA SER A 343 9.89 -15.56 -13.67
C SER A 343 9.27 -14.20 -14.01
N LEU A 344 8.20 -13.82 -13.29
CA LEU A 344 7.52 -12.55 -13.47
C LEU A 344 8.44 -11.35 -13.21
N ALA A 345 9.30 -11.42 -12.18
CA ALA A 345 10.31 -10.39 -11.90
C ALA A 345 11.26 -10.15 -13.10
N ARG A 346 11.70 -11.21 -13.79
CA ARG A 346 12.53 -11.08 -15.00
C ARG A 346 11.73 -10.47 -16.16
N VAL A 347 10.49 -10.91 -16.35
CA VAL A 347 9.61 -10.34 -17.38
C VAL A 347 9.37 -8.85 -17.13
N LEU A 348 9.15 -8.43 -15.89
CA LEU A 348 9.00 -7.02 -15.54
C LEU A 348 10.30 -6.24 -15.76
N ALA A 349 11.46 -6.82 -15.43
CA ALA A 349 12.74 -6.20 -15.71
C ALA A 349 12.91 -5.90 -17.21
N ASP A 350 12.48 -6.79 -18.10
CA ASP A 350 12.64 -6.63 -19.55
C ASP A 350 11.49 -5.90 -20.26
N ALA A 351 10.25 -6.14 -19.86
CA ALA A 351 9.08 -5.57 -20.51
C ALA A 351 8.72 -4.18 -19.97
N LEU A 352 8.93 -3.92 -18.69
CA LEU A 352 8.60 -2.65 -18.04
C LEU A 352 9.85 -1.78 -17.83
N LEU A 353 10.85 -2.30 -17.12
CA LEU A 353 11.98 -1.50 -16.64
C LEU A 353 13.01 -1.17 -17.72
N ALA A 354 12.96 -1.85 -18.88
CA ALA A 354 13.85 -1.59 -20.01
C ALA A 354 13.47 -0.37 -20.88
N GLY A 355 12.40 0.36 -20.51
CA GLY A 355 11.97 1.55 -21.25
C GLY A 355 11.30 1.26 -22.59
N ASN A 356 10.61 0.11 -22.72
CA ASN A 356 9.86 -0.28 -23.92
C ASN A 356 8.34 -0.23 -23.67
N PRO A 357 7.65 0.88 -24.01
CA PRO A 357 6.22 1.01 -23.78
C PRO A 357 5.36 -0.02 -24.50
N GLU A 358 5.75 -0.43 -25.71
CA GLU A 358 4.97 -1.39 -26.50
C GLU A 358 4.97 -2.77 -25.85
N ALA A 359 6.14 -3.23 -25.39
CA ALA A 359 6.26 -4.49 -24.66
C ALA A 359 5.44 -4.46 -23.36
N ALA A 360 5.51 -3.36 -22.59
CA ALA A 360 4.73 -3.19 -21.36
C ALA A 360 3.21 -3.23 -21.64
N VAL A 361 2.74 -2.52 -22.67
CA VAL A 361 1.32 -2.52 -23.05
C VAL A 361 0.87 -3.90 -23.51
N ALA A 362 1.64 -4.58 -24.36
CA ALA A 362 1.32 -5.93 -24.81
C ALA A 362 1.26 -6.92 -23.64
N PHE A 363 2.22 -6.83 -22.70
CA PHE A 363 2.25 -7.63 -21.49
C PHE A 363 0.99 -7.44 -20.64
N TYR A 364 0.62 -6.18 -20.36
CA TYR A 364 -0.61 -5.87 -19.62
C TYR A 364 -1.88 -6.34 -20.34
N GLN A 365 -1.97 -6.17 -21.66
CA GLN A 365 -3.13 -6.63 -22.44
C GLN A 365 -3.27 -8.15 -22.45
N PHE A 366 -2.15 -8.88 -22.34
CA PHE A 366 -2.15 -10.33 -22.38
C PHE A 366 -2.54 -10.95 -21.03
N TYR A 367 -1.98 -10.43 -19.93
CA TYR A 367 -2.18 -11.00 -18.59
C TYR A 367 -3.20 -10.25 -17.73
N GLY A 368 -3.47 -8.98 -18.02
CA GLY A 368 -4.40 -8.13 -17.28
C GLY A 368 -5.88 -8.44 -17.56
N PRO A 369 -6.79 -7.70 -16.89
CA PRO A 369 -8.22 -8.02 -16.84
C PRO A 369 -8.98 -7.81 -18.15
N ALA A 370 -8.34 -7.29 -19.20
CA ALA A 370 -8.90 -7.30 -20.56
C ALA A 370 -9.12 -8.74 -21.08
N ARG A 371 -8.44 -9.73 -20.49
CA ARG A 371 -8.62 -11.17 -20.76
C ARG A 371 -8.99 -11.89 -19.47
N LEU A 372 -10.29 -11.97 -19.21
CA LEU A 372 -10.81 -12.63 -18.00
C LEU A 372 -10.71 -14.16 -18.04
N GLN A 373 -10.57 -14.76 -19.23
CA GLN A 373 -10.69 -16.21 -19.45
C GLN A 373 -9.84 -17.07 -18.49
N PRO A 374 -8.56 -16.75 -18.19
CA PRO A 374 -7.74 -17.58 -17.30
C PRO A 374 -8.25 -17.67 -15.86
N LEU A 375 -8.99 -16.66 -15.39
CA LEU A 375 -9.48 -16.56 -14.00
C LEU A 375 -10.99 -16.36 -13.92
N GLN A 376 -11.72 -16.50 -15.03
CA GLN A 376 -13.15 -16.19 -15.09
C GLN A 376 -13.97 -16.90 -14.00
N PRO A 377 -13.77 -18.21 -13.70
CA PRO A 377 -14.47 -18.87 -12.61
C PRO A 377 -14.21 -18.22 -11.24
N LEU A 378 -12.96 -17.83 -10.96
CA LEU A 378 -12.57 -17.17 -9.71
C LEU A 378 -13.19 -15.78 -9.60
N VAL A 379 -13.11 -14.97 -10.66
CA VAL A 379 -13.69 -13.62 -10.70
C VAL A 379 -15.21 -13.68 -10.49
N THR A 380 -15.90 -14.62 -11.14
CA THR A 380 -17.34 -14.83 -10.94
C THR A 380 -17.65 -15.22 -9.49
N ALA A 381 -16.88 -16.14 -8.90
CA ALA A 381 -17.10 -16.57 -7.52
C ALA A 381 -16.85 -15.45 -6.49
N LEU A 382 -15.82 -14.63 -6.72
CA LEU A 382 -15.53 -13.44 -5.91
C LEU A 382 -16.65 -12.40 -6.05
N GLY A 383 -17.18 -12.18 -7.26
CA GLY A 383 -18.27 -11.23 -7.50
C GLY A 383 -19.59 -11.62 -6.82
N ASN A 384 -19.79 -12.90 -6.50
CA ASN A 384 -20.95 -13.38 -5.74
C ASN A 384 -20.80 -13.20 -4.22
N SER A 385 -19.64 -12.75 -3.75
CA SER A 385 -19.39 -12.41 -2.35
C SER A 385 -19.25 -10.89 -2.24
N PRO A 386 -20.17 -10.17 -1.56
CA PRO A 386 -20.08 -8.71 -1.48
C PRO A 386 -18.75 -8.30 -0.85
N ALA A 387 -18.05 -7.34 -1.47
CA ALA A 387 -16.81 -6.80 -0.94
C ALA A 387 -17.06 -6.28 0.49
N GLN A 388 -16.35 -6.87 1.44
CA GLN A 388 -16.42 -6.47 2.84
C GLN A 388 -15.45 -5.32 3.10
N SER A 389 -15.74 -4.53 4.12
CA SER A 389 -14.83 -3.49 4.59
C SER A 389 -14.84 -3.42 6.11
N ILE A 390 -13.79 -2.83 6.66
CA ILE A 390 -13.68 -2.49 8.08
C ILE A 390 -14.12 -1.05 8.28
N GLU A 391 -14.54 -0.69 9.49
CA GLU A 391 -14.83 0.70 9.85
C GLU A 391 -13.87 1.21 10.91
N TYR A 392 -13.51 2.49 10.83
CA TYR A 392 -12.75 3.13 11.90
C TYR A 392 -13.72 3.48 13.03
N VAL A 393 -13.74 2.65 14.07
CA VAL A 393 -14.46 2.95 15.30
C VAL A 393 -13.49 3.72 16.21
N GLN A 394 -13.74 5.02 16.34
CA GLN A 394 -13.00 5.85 17.30
C GLN A 394 -13.68 5.73 18.66
N GLU A 395 -12.95 5.28 19.67
CA GLU A 395 -13.48 5.24 21.02
C GLU A 395 -13.84 6.66 21.46
N PRO A 396 -15.04 6.89 22.03
CA PRO A 396 -15.39 8.20 22.55
C PRO A 396 -14.40 8.56 23.66
N VAL A 397 -13.73 9.71 23.51
CA VAL A 397 -12.86 10.27 24.54
C VAL A 397 -13.72 10.50 25.79
N ARG A 398 -13.56 9.64 26.80
CA ARG A 398 -14.06 9.95 28.13
C ARG A 398 -13.12 10.98 28.71
N VAL A 399 -13.50 12.25 28.63
CA VAL A 399 -12.87 13.29 29.45
C VAL A 399 -13.19 12.91 30.90
N PRO A 400 -12.19 12.53 31.72
CA PRO A 400 -12.45 12.26 33.13
C PRO A 400 -13.05 13.53 33.71
N THR A 401 -14.27 13.45 34.20
CA THR A 401 -14.83 14.55 34.99
C THR A 401 -14.18 14.51 36.36
N ASP A 402 -14.05 15.65 37.07
CA ASP A 402 -13.40 15.72 38.39
C ASP A 402 -13.95 14.72 39.44
N CYS A 403 -15.13 14.13 39.19
CA CYS A 403 -15.69 13.03 39.99
C CYS A 403 -14.97 11.67 39.80
N ASP A 404 -14.26 11.44 38.69
CA ASP A 404 -13.58 10.17 38.41
C ASP A 404 -12.19 10.10 39.06
N ALA A 405 -11.56 11.25 39.31
CA ALA A 405 -10.25 11.34 39.97
C ALA A 405 -10.28 10.86 41.44
N THR A 406 -11.41 11.03 42.14
CA THR A 406 -11.58 10.57 43.52
C THR A 406 -11.87 9.07 43.64
N CYS A 407 -12.46 8.44 42.62
CA CYS A 407 -12.70 7.00 42.62
C CYS A 407 -11.46 6.16 42.32
N ALA A 408 -10.49 6.68 41.55
CA ALA A 408 -9.25 5.97 41.23
C ALA A 408 -8.28 5.84 42.43
N GLN A 409 -8.31 6.79 43.38
CA GLN A 409 -7.52 6.71 44.62
C GLN A 409 -8.10 5.73 45.66
N ALA A 410 -9.35 5.27 45.50
CA ALA A 410 -9.98 4.30 46.40
C ALA A 410 -9.77 2.84 45.97
N ARG A 411 -8.96 2.58 44.93
CA ARG A 411 -8.64 1.23 44.42
C ARG A 411 -7.14 1.02 44.16
N LEU A 412 -6.28 1.59 45.02
CA LEU A 412 -4.89 1.14 45.17
C LEU A 412 -4.77 0.25 46.41
#